data_AF-A0A315B2E2-F1
#
_entry.id   AF-A0A315B2E2-F1
#
_cell.length_a   1.000
_cell.length_b   1.000
_cell.length_c   1.000
_cell.angle_alpha   90.00
_cell.angle_beta   90.00
_cell.angle_gamma   90.00
#
_symmetry.space_group_name_H-M   'P 1'
#
loop_
_entity.id
_entity.type
_entity.pdbx_description
1 polymer ?
#
loop_
_entity_poly.entity_id
_entity_poly.type
_entity_poly.pdbx_seq_one_letter_code
_entity_poly.pdbx_strand_id
1 'polypeptide(L)'
;MVCGMEIDFRKVFDMILQVAVDGNLRPDQMGKMVFVLTCLENFDRDGGSCWESDYEALQKNLKEKGYSDAVPHIVFWHLDPYETVPVSCRWRPGWP
;
A
#
# COMPACT_ATOMS: atom_id res chain seq x y z
N MET A 1 -14.00 5.30 19.55
CA MET A 1 -12.62 5.00 20.01
C MET A 1 -11.77 5.03 18.75
N VAL A 2 -11.10 6.14 18.46
CA VAL A 2 -10.28 6.24 17.25
C VAL A 2 -9.08 5.34 17.50
N CYS A 3 -8.96 4.23 16.75
CA CYS A 3 -7.73 3.46 16.78
C CYS A 3 -6.63 4.38 16.25
N GLY A 4 -5.75 4.85 17.12
CA GLY A 4 -4.51 5.54 16.74
C GLY A 4 -3.49 4.56 16.15
N MET A 5 -3.93 3.72 15.23
CA MET A 5 -3.09 2.77 14.50
C MET A 5 -2.93 3.29 13.09
N GLU A 6 -1.70 3.59 12.70
CA GLU A 6 -1.32 3.96 11.35
C GLU A 6 -0.74 2.72 10.66
N ILE A 7 -1.08 2.50 9.38
CA ILE A 7 -0.47 1.44 8.58
C ILE A 7 0.69 2.04 7.78
N ASP A 8 1.90 1.55 8.05
CA ASP A 8 3.10 1.92 7.30
C ASP A 8 3.20 1.09 6.01
N PHE A 9 2.57 1.58 4.93
CA PHE A 9 2.54 0.91 3.63
C PHE A 9 3.93 0.69 3.05
N ARG A 10 4.86 1.63 3.28
CA ARG A 10 6.23 1.51 2.82
C ARG A 10 6.86 0.22 3.34
N LYS A 11 6.76 -0.03 4.65
CA LYS A 11 7.27 -1.28 5.26
C LYS A 11 6.57 -2.53 4.73
N VAL A 12 5.26 -2.48 4.49
CA VAL A 12 4.51 -3.61 3.94
C VAL A 12 5.03 -3.96 2.54
N PHE A 13 5.21 -2.95 1.69
CA PHE A 13 5.70 -3.11 0.33
C PHE A 13 7.16 -3.57 0.27
N ASP A 14 8.01 -3.01 1.12
CA ASP A 14 9.40 -3.43 1.24
C ASP A 14 9.49 -4.90 1.70
N MET A 15 8.63 -5.34 2.61
CA MET A 15 8.55 -6.75 3.04
C MET A 15 8.09 -7.68 1.91
N ILE A 16 7.07 -7.30 1.13
CA ILE A 16 6.60 -8.07 -0.03
C ILE A 16 7.75 -8.26 -1.03
N LEU A 17 8.48 -7.18 -1.34
CA LEU A 17 9.61 -7.23 -2.24
C LEU A 17 10.76 -8.06 -1.68
N GLN A 18 11.06 -7.92 -0.39
CA GLN A 18 12.13 -8.67 0.27
C GLN A 18 11.86 -10.18 0.19
N VAL A 19 10.65 -10.62 0.54
CA VAL A 19 10.26 -12.04 0.47
C VAL A 19 10.39 -12.57 -0.96
N ALA A 20 10.09 -11.76 -1.99
CA ALA A 20 10.24 -12.16 -3.38
C ALA A 20 11.69 -12.37 -3.78
N VAL A 21 12.57 -11.44 -3.38
CA VAL A 21 14.00 -11.48 -3.67
C VAL A 21 14.67 -12.63 -2.92
N ASP A 22 14.42 -12.76 -1.62
CA ASP A 22 15.00 -13.80 -0.77
C ASP A 22 14.53 -15.20 -1.20
N GLY A 23 13.29 -15.32 -1.66
CA GLY A 23 12.72 -16.54 -2.22
C GLY A 23 13.07 -16.82 -3.68
N ASN A 24 13.80 -15.91 -4.36
CA ASN A 24 14.09 -15.96 -5.80
C ASN A 24 12.84 -16.26 -6.64
N LEU A 25 11.72 -15.60 -6.30
CA LEU A 25 10.44 -15.80 -6.97
C LEU A 25 10.55 -15.33 -8.42
N ARG A 26 9.92 -16.07 -9.33
CA ARG A 26 9.69 -15.57 -10.69
C ARG A 26 8.51 -14.58 -10.69
N PRO A 27 8.41 -13.67 -11.68
CA PRO A 27 7.28 -12.75 -11.82
C PRO A 27 5.91 -13.44 -11.80
N ASP A 28 5.78 -14.64 -12.37
CA ASP A 28 4.53 -15.41 -12.38
C ASP A 28 4.12 -15.95 -11.00
N GLN A 29 5.06 -16.04 -10.07
CA GLN A 29 4.85 -16.51 -8.71
C GLN A 29 4.55 -15.37 -7.73
N MET A 30 4.65 -14.12 -8.19
CA MET A 30 4.38 -12.97 -7.35
C MET A 30 2.88 -12.83 -7.05
N GLY A 31 2.56 -12.34 -5.86
CA GLY A 31 1.18 -12.00 -5.50
C GLY A 31 0.63 -10.93 -6.44
N LYS A 32 -0.51 -11.20 -7.08
CA LYS A 32 -1.15 -10.26 -8.03
C LYS A 32 -2.06 -9.24 -7.34
N MET A 33 -2.46 -9.53 -6.10
CA MET A 33 -3.39 -8.71 -5.33
C MET A 33 -2.97 -8.67 -3.86
N VAL A 34 -3.09 -7.50 -3.25
CA VAL A 34 -2.91 -7.27 -1.81
C VAL A 34 -4.23 -6.75 -1.25
N PHE A 35 -4.82 -7.48 -0.32
CA PHE A 35 -6.02 -7.05 0.39
C PHE A 35 -5.64 -6.37 1.70
N VAL A 36 -6.09 -5.14 1.88
CA VAL A 36 -5.91 -4.38 3.12
C VAL A 36 -7.24 -4.37 3.84
N LEU A 37 -7.38 -5.27 4.81
CA LEU A 37 -8.59 -5.43 5.62
C LEU A 37 -8.42 -4.61 6.90
N THR A 38 -9.17 -3.52 7.05
CA THR A 38 -9.01 -2.63 8.21
C THR A 38 -10.30 -1.91 8.58
N CYS A 39 -10.42 -1.50 9.84
CA CYS A 39 -11.44 -0.57 10.33
C CYS A 39 -10.90 0.87 10.41
N LEU A 40 -9.74 1.14 9.81
CA LEU A 40 -9.14 2.47 9.77
C LEU A 40 -9.71 3.26 8.59
N GLU A 41 -10.12 4.49 8.90
CA GLU A 41 -10.76 5.40 7.96
C GLU A 41 -9.74 6.18 7.10
N ASN A 42 -8.48 6.27 7.55
CA ASN A 42 -7.41 6.99 6.86
C ASN A 42 -6.09 6.19 6.79
N PHE A 43 -5.35 6.44 5.72
CA PHE A 43 -4.05 5.81 5.44
C PHE A 43 -2.95 6.85 5.20
N ASP A 44 -3.23 8.11 5.51
CA ASP A 44 -2.24 9.17 5.49
C ASP A 44 -1.43 9.13 6.77
N ARG A 45 -0.11 9.23 6.62
CA ARG A 45 0.80 9.49 7.74
C ARG A 45 0.77 10.98 8.07
N ASP A 46 0.67 11.31 9.36
CA ASP A 46 0.76 12.71 9.80
C ASP A 46 2.08 13.33 9.32
N GLY A 47 1.98 14.29 8.38
CA GLY A 47 3.09 15.11 7.89
C GLY A 47 4.11 14.45 6.95
N GLY A 48 3.83 13.29 6.35
CA GLY A 48 4.90 12.50 5.69
C GLY A 48 4.62 12.00 4.27
N SER A 49 3.76 10.98 4.13
CA SER A 49 3.51 10.34 2.84
C SER A 49 2.09 9.79 2.77
N CYS A 50 1.53 9.89 1.57
CA CYS A 50 0.30 9.26 1.16
C CYS A 50 0.63 7.84 0.66
N TRP A 51 -0.26 6.87 0.92
CA TRP A 51 -0.07 5.48 0.48
C TRP A 51 0.14 5.36 -1.05
N GLU A 52 -0.41 6.28 -1.84
CA GLU A 52 -0.20 6.35 -3.31
C GLU A 52 1.29 6.57 -3.64
N SER A 53 1.97 7.46 -2.92
CA SER A 53 3.42 7.71 -3.11
C SER A 53 4.26 6.51 -2.70
N ASP A 54 3.88 5.83 -1.61
CA ASP A 54 4.54 4.59 -1.20
C ASP A 54 4.35 3.48 -2.24
N TYR A 55 3.17 3.44 -2.87
CA TYR A 55 2.85 2.51 -3.95
C TYR A 55 3.61 2.81 -5.25
N GLU A 56 3.74 4.08 -5.66
CA GLU A 56 4.60 4.47 -6.79
C GLU A 56 6.05 4.05 -6.56
N ALA A 57 6.54 4.23 -5.33
CA ALA A 57 7.89 3.82 -4.96
C ALA A 57 8.04 2.28 -4.95
N LEU A 58 7.01 1.51 -4.57
CA LEU A 58 6.98 0.06 -4.74
C LEU A 58 7.09 -0.33 -6.23
N GLN A 59 6.30 0.30 -7.10
CA GLN A 59 6.31 0.01 -8.54
C GLN A 59 7.70 0.21 -9.14
N LYS A 60 8.37 1.30 -8.76
CA LYS A 60 9.75 1.58 -9.18
C LYS A 60 10.71 0.50 -8.67
N ASN A 61 10.64 0.16 -7.39
CA ASN A 61 11.49 -0.87 -6.80
C ASN A 61 11.30 -2.25 -7.45
N LEU A 62 10.06 -2.65 -7.72
CA LEU A 62 9.74 -3.90 -8.43
C LEU A 62 10.34 -3.90 -9.83
N LYS A 63 10.19 -2.81 -10.57
CA LYS A 63 10.78 -2.66 -11.91
C LYS A 63 12.29 -2.80 -11.89
N GLU A 64 12.98 -2.15 -10.95
CA GLU A 64 14.44 -2.23 -10.79
C GLU A 64 14.92 -3.65 -10.43
N LYS A 65 14.08 -4.45 -9.76
CA LYS A 65 14.36 -5.84 -9.38
C LYS A 65 13.94 -6.88 -10.43
N GLY A 66 13.40 -6.45 -11.58
CA GLY A 66 12.98 -7.34 -12.67
C GLY A 66 11.55 -7.87 -12.55
N TYR A 67 10.74 -7.27 -11.67
CA TYR A 67 9.33 -7.62 -11.41
C TYR A 67 8.34 -6.64 -12.06
N SER A 68 8.69 -6.03 -13.20
CA SER A 68 7.83 -5.02 -13.85
C SER A 68 6.42 -5.50 -14.15
N ASP A 69 6.26 -6.78 -14.47
CA ASP A 69 4.98 -7.38 -14.88
C ASP A 69 4.23 -7.98 -13.67
N ALA A 70 4.77 -7.82 -12.47
CA ALA A 70 4.34 -8.48 -11.25
C ALA A 70 3.90 -7.49 -10.16
N VAL A 71 3.49 -6.29 -10.57
CA VAL A 71 2.99 -5.25 -9.67
C VAL A 71 1.63 -5.66 -9.10
N PRO A 72 1.48 -5.78 -7.77
CA PRO A 72 0.22 -6.19 -7.15
C PRO A 72 -0.83 -5.07 -7.21
N HIS A 73 -2.08 -5.42 -7.48
CA HIS A 73 -3.22 -4.53 -7.29
C HIS A 73 -3.59 -4.47 -5.81
N ILE A 74 -3.77 -3.27 -5.27
CA ILE A 74 -4.18 -3.09 -3.87
C ILE A 74 -5.69 -2.93 -3.82
N VAL A 75 -6.34 -3.74 -2.98
CA VAL A 75 -7.77 -3.66 -2.69
C VAL A 75 -7.94 -3.30 -1.23
N PHE A 76 -8.43 -2.09 -0.99
CA PHE A 76 -8.81 -1.65 0.34
C PHE A 76 -10.21 -2.16 0.65
N TRP A 77 -10.31 -2.90 1.76
CA TRP A 77 -11.57 -3.42 2.26
C TRP A 77 -11.82 -2.84 3.65
N HIS A 78 -12.69 -1.85 3.70
CA HIS A 78 -13.13 -1.28 4.97
C HIS A 78 -14.08 -2.25 5.68
N LEU A 79 -13.75 -2.63 6.90
CA LEU A 79 -14.52 -3.58 7.70
C LEU A 79 -15.60 -2.90 8.56
N ASP A 80 -15.63 -1.56 8.60
CA ASP A 80 -16.65 -0.83 9.34
C ASP A 80 -17.99 -0.79 8.56
N PRO A 81 -19.10 -1.28 9.15
CA PRO A 81 -20.40 -1.27 8.50
C PRO A 81 -21.09 0.11 8.52
N TYR A 82 -20.54 1.11 9.20
CA TYR A 82 -21.20 2.40 9.44
C TYR A 82 -20.60 3.57 8.63
N GLU A 83 -19.38 3.43 8.13
CA GLU A 83 -18.65 4.50 7.44
C GLU A 83 -18.11 3.99 6.09
N THR A 84 -18.57 4.61 4.99
CA THR A 84 -18.01 4.43 3.63
C THR A 84 -17.28 5.70 3.21
N VAL A 85 -16.21 6.03 3.91
CA VAL A 85 -15.30 7.09 3.46
C VAL A 85 -14.42 6.55 2.32
N PRO A 86 -14.31 7.27 1.19
CA PRO A 86 -13.34 6.91 0.17
C PRO A 86 -11.94 6.89 0.76
N VAL A 87 -11.16 5.86 0.40
CA VAL A 87 -9.72 5.83 0.70
C VAL A 87 -9.04 6.93 -0.11
N SER A 88 -8.92 8.11 0.48
CA SER A 88 -8.33 9.28 -0.17
C SER A 88 -7.11 9.75 0.59
N CYS A 89 -6.09 10.18 -0.14
CA CYS A 89 -5.03 10.98 0.44
C CYS A 89 -5.48 12.42 0.63
N ARG A 90 -5.47 12.87 1.88
CA ARG A 90 -5.83 14.22 2.30
C ARG A 90 -4.72 15.22 2.04
N TRP A 91 -3.46 14.76 1.99
CA TRP A 91 -2.32 15.62 1.70
C TRP A 91 -2.13 15.78 0.18
N ARG A 92 -2.66 16.87 -0.38
CA ARG A 92 -2.28 17.37 -1.71
C ARG A 92 -1.60 18.73 -1.55
N PRO A 93 -0.34 18.90 -1.96
CA PRO A 93 0.25 20.23 -1.99
C PRO A 93 -0.56 21.09 -2.99
N GLY A 94 -1.31 22.08 -2.48
CA GLY A 94 -2.07 23.03 -3.29
C GLY A 94 -3.59 22.83 -3.38
N TRP A 95 -4.22 21.98 -2.56
CA TRP A 95 -5.68 22.04 -2.37
C TRP A 95 -6.04 23.11 -1.33
N PRO A 96 -7.06 23.97 -1.54
CA PRO A 96 -7.43 25.04 -0.61
C PRO A 96 -7.89 24.53 0.75
#